data_AF-A0A813GL86-F1
#
_entry.id   AF-A0A813GL86-F1
#
_cell.length_a   1.000
_cell.length_b   1.000
_cell.length_c   1.000
_cell.angle_alpha   90.00
_cell.angle_beta   90.00
_cell.angle_gamma   90.00
#
_symmetry.space_group_name_H-M   'P 1'
#
loop_
_entity.id
_entity.type
_entity.pdbx_description
1 polymer ?
#
loop_
_entity_poly.entity_id
_entity_poly.type
_entity_poly.pdbx_seq_one_letter_code
_entity_poly.pdbx_strand_id
1 'polypeptide(L)'
;MAASMADSSTPQLAGALRALSPVLELALPILGYLAMGYMQLYRAIYAAYLTLPRDELQAVIGLVLCFFGGTFVTLIAAVEAFRTMGGESLYDEVEYLKEQVSVVWAANIRDEGLDDDKDGIADVEQLSTTDLTKRKVSLAMVSIVDPSRVQTAVGKLWAASLAVLATLKLQFAQVAAYALALAGMLKFPVV
;
A
#
# COMPACT_ATOMS: atom_id res chain seq x y z
N MET A 1 -7.71 26.78 -35.70
CA MET A 1 -6.80 27.80 -36.30
C MET A 1 -5.61 27.17 -37.03
N ALA A 2 -5.00 26.09 -36.51
CA ALA A 2 -3.90 25.39 -37.19
C ALA A 2 -4.31 24.75 -38.54
N ALA A 3 -5.54 24.23 -38.63
CA ALA A 3 -6.06 23.66 -39.88
C ALA A 3 -6.24 24.69 -41.01
N SER A 4 -6.57 25.95 -40.68
CA SER A 4 -6.73 27.01 -41.68
C SER A 4 -5.39 27.62 -42.14
N MET A 5 -4.32 27.45 -41.37
CA MET A 5 -2.96 27.88 -41.76
C MET A 5 -2.23 26.82 -42.61
N ALA A 6 -2.71 25.58 -42.64
CA ALA A 6 -2.12 24.50 -43.44
C ALA A 6 -2.65 24.44 -44.88
N ASP A 7 -3.85 24.99 -45.14
CA ASP A 7 -4.47 25.03 -46.47
C ASP A 7 -3.69 25.92 -47.47
N SER A 8 -2.79 26.79 -47.02
CA SER A 8 -1.98 27.64 -47.90
C SER A 8 -0.72 26.97 -48.46
N SER A 9 -0.30 25.81 -47.93
CA SER A 9 1.09 25.35 -48.13
C SER A 9 1.23 23.96 -48.78
N THR A 10 0.37 22.97 -48.51
CA THR A 10 0.37 21.66 -49.22
C THR A 10 -0.95 20.86 -49.00
N PRO A 11 -1.66 20.43 -50.07
CA PRO A 11 -2.98 19.79 -49.95
C PRO A 11 -2.96 18.37 -49.37
N GLN A 12 -1.83 17.65 -49.44
CA GLN A 12 -1.70 16.29 -48.89
C GLN A 12 -1.47 16.28 -47.37
N LEU A 13 -0.85 17.33 -46.82
CA LEU A 13 -0.67 17.51 -45.37
C LEU A 13 -1.95 17.98 -44.67
N ALA A 14 -2.83 18.68 -45.39
CA ALA A 14 -4.11 19.17 -44.85
C ALA A 14 -5.04 18.04 -44.40
N GLY A 15 -5.06 16.90 -45.10
CA GLY A 15 -5.85 15.73 -44.72
C GLY A 15 -5.38 15.07 -43.42
N ALA A 16 -4.06 14.88 -43.28
CA ALA A 16 -3.46 14.32 -42.07
C ALA A 16 -3.57 15.28 -40.87
N LEU A 17 -3.40 16.59 -41.10
CA LEU A 17 -3.58 17.62 -40.07
C LEU A 17 -5.04 17.76 -39.60
N ARG A 18 -6.03 17.55 -40.47
CA ARG A 18 -7.46 17.53 -40.05
C ARG A 18 -7.77 16.34 -39.16
N ALA A 19 -7.24 15.16 -39.49
CA ALA A 19 -7.40 13.97 -38.64
C ALA A 19 -6.69 14.11 -37.28
N LEU A 20 -5.53 14.79 -37.24
CA LEU A 20 -4.77 15.04 -36.02
C LEU A 20 -5.21 16.30 -35.25
N SER A 21 -6.02 17.16 -35.86
CA SER A 21 -6.43 18.46 -35.29
C SER A 21 -7.07 18.38 -33.90
N PRO A 22 -7.99 17.44 -33.58
CA PRO A 22 -8.56 17.40 -32.24
C PRO A 22 -7.55 16.95 -31.18
N VAL A 23 -6.58 16.11 -31.55
CA VAL A 23 -5.51 15.66 -30.65
C VAL A 23 -4.50 16.79 -30.41
N LEU A 24 -4.16 17.53 -31.47
CA LEU A 24 -3.20 18.63 -31.41
C LEU A 24 -3.76 19.82 -30.63
N GLU A 25 -5.03 20.17 -30.83
CA GLU A 25 -5.70 21.27 -30.10
C GLU A 25 -5.87 20.95 -28.61
N LEU A 26 -5.92 19.68 -28.21
CA LEU A 26 -5.93 19.26 -26.81
C LEU A 26 -4.50 19.17 -26.22
N ALA A 27 -3.53 18.65 -26.97
CA ALA A 27 -2.17 18.42 -26.50
C ALA A 27 -1.37 19.72 -26.31
N LEU A 28 -1.54 20.71 -27.17
CA LEU A 28 -0.83 21.99 -27.09
C LEU A 28 -1.10 22.79 -25.80
N PRO A 29 -2.36 22.99 -25.35
CA PRO A 29 -2.61 23.68 -24.09
C PRO A 29 -2.10 22.87 -22.90
N ILE A 30 -2.22 21.54 -22.90
CA ILE A 30 -1.67 20.67 -21.84
C ILE A 30 -0.15 20.84 -21.76
N LEU A 31 0.54 20.81 -22.90
CA LEU A 31 1.98 21.05 -22.97
C LEU A 31 2.34 22.46 -22.50
N GLY A 32 1.55 23.48 -22.86
CA GLY A 32 1.73 24.85 -22.39
C GLY A 32 1.56 24.99 -20.88
N TYR A 33 0.54 24.35 -20.30
CA TYR A 33 0.34 24.31 -18.85
C TYR A 33 1.47 23.59 -18.13
N LEU A 34 1.94 22.47 -18.67
CA LEU A 34 3.11 21.75 -18.14
C LEU A 34 4.38 22.60 -18.22
N ALA A 35 4.62 23.29 -19.33
CA ALA A 35 5.77 24.17 -19.51
C ALA A 35 5.74 25.36 -18.54
N MET A 36 4.56 25.95 -18.32
CA MET A 36 4.39 27.03 -17.34
C MET A 36 4.59 26.52 -15.91
N GLY A 37 4.06 25.36 -15.56
CA GLY A 37 4.30 24.71 -14.26
C GLY A 37 5.78 24.40 -14.05
N TYR A 38 6.46 23.86 -15.07
CA TYR A 38 7.89 23.60 -15.04
C TYR A 38 8.72 24.86 -14.85
N MET A 39 8.39 25.95 -15.56
CA MET A 39 9.07 27.24 -15.38
C MET A 39 8.90 27.82 -13.98
N GLN A 40 7.71 27.70 -13.38
CA GLN A 40 7.49 28.16 -12.00
C GLN A 40 8.28 27.33 -10.99
N LEU A 41 8.29 26.00 -11.15
CA LEU A 41 9.06 25.09 -10.32
C LEU A 41 10.57 25.38 -10.44
N TYR A 42 11.07 25.54 -11.67
CA TYR A 42 12.47 25.87 -11.93
C TYR A 42 12.89 27.19 -11.28
N ARG A 43 12.07 28.24 -11.41
CA ARG A 43 12.34 29.53 -10.74
C ARG A 43 12.34 29.41 -9.23
N ALA A 44 11.41 28.66 -8.65
CA ALA A 44 11.35 28.43 -7.21
C ALA A 44 12.58 27.66 -6.70
N ILE A 45 12.98 26.60 -7.41
CA ILE A 45 14.18 25.80 -7.08
C ILE A 45 15.45 26.65 -7.25
N TYR A 46 15.54 27.45 -8.31
CA TYR A 46 16.70 28.30 -8.56
C TYR A 46 16.83 29.43 -7.54
N ALA A 47 15.70 30.04 -7.13
CA ALA A 47 15.67 31.01 -6.05
C ALA A 47 16.09 30.37 -4.72
N ALA A 48 15.55 29.18 -4.39
CA ALA A 48 15.95 28.42 -3.22
C ALA A 48 17.45 28.07 -3.24
N TYR A 49 17.99 27.66 -4.39
CA TYR A 49 19.40 27.34 -4.58
C TYR A 49 20.34 28.53 -4.34
N LEU A 50 19.92 29.74 -4.73
CA LEU A 50 20.70 30.95 -4.50
C LEU A 50 20.62 31.46 -3.06
N THR A 51 19.52 31.19 -2.35
CA THR A 51 19.32 31.65 -0.97
C THR A 51 19.89 30.70 0.08
N LEU A 52 20.07 29.42 -0.23
CA LEU A 52 20.40 28.40 0.76
C LEU A 52 21.91 28.09 0.77
N PRO A 53 22.58 28.13 1.94
CA PRO A 53 23.98 27.73 2.05
C PRO A 53 24.17 26.25 1.68
N ARG A 54 25.33 25.91 1.11
CA ARG A 54 25.60 24.60 0.49
C ARG A 54 25.37 23.42 1.45
N ASP A 55 25.66 23.61 2.73
CA ASP A 55 25.54 22.56 3.75
C ASP A 55 24.08 22.21 4.05
N GLU A 56 23.19 23.20 4.10
CA GLU A 56 21.75 23.00 4.32
C GLU A 56 21.08 22.39 3.08
N LEU A 57 21.48 22.82 1.88
CA LEU A 57 20.99 22.25 0.62
C LEU A 57 21.32 20.75 0.53
N GLN A 58 22.54 20.37 0.93
CA GLN A 58 22.96 18.98 0.95
C GLN A 58 22.16 18.15 1.95
N ALA A 59 21.84 18.71 3.12
CA ALA A 59 20.98 18.06 4.11
C ALA A 59 19.54 17.87 3.60
N VAL A 60 18.96 18.89 2.96
CA VAL A 60 17.60 18.82 2.40
C VAL A 60 17.51 17.84 1.23
N ILE A 61 18.50 17.83 0.33
CA ILE A 61 18.55 16.85 -0.77
C ILE A 61 18.70 15.43 -0.21
N GLY A 62 19.59 15.21 0.77
CA GLY A 62 19.74 13.91 1.42
C GLY A 62 18.47 13.46 2.14
N LEU A 63 17.75 14.39 2.77
CA LEU A 63 16.46 14.15 3.41
C LEU A 63 15.40 13.77 2.38
N VAL A 64 15.26 14.52 1.30
CA VAL A 64 14.31 14.21 0.22
C VAL A 64 14.63 12.87 -0.44
N LEU A 65 15.91 12.55 -0.69
CA LEU A 65 16.31 11.25 -1.25
C LEU A 65 15.98 10.09 -0.30
N CYS A 66 16.20 10.25 1.01
CA CYS A 66 15.89 9.24 2.01
C CYS A 66 14.38 9.00 2.16
N PHE A 67 13.57 10.06 2.20
CA PHE A 67 12.13 9.95 2.47
C PHE A 67 11.28 9.70 1.22
N PHE A 68 11.67 10.22 0.04
CA PHE A 68 10.89 10.08 -1.20
C PHE A 68 11.48 9.08 -2.21
N GLY A 69 12.77 8.75 -2.13
CA GLY A 69 13.39 7.74 -3.00
C GLY A 69 13.20 6.30 -2.49
N GLY A 70 13.23 6.11 -1.16
CA GLY A 70 13.14 4.79 -0.53
C GLY A 70 11.71 4.27 -0.35
N THR A 71 10.72 5.15 -0.16
CA THR A 71 9.34 4.79 0.22
C THR A 71 8.68 3.85 -0.79
N PHE A 72 8.79 4.14 -2.08
CA PHE A 72 8.23 3.29 -3.13
C PHE A 72 8.90 1.91 -3.18
N VAL A 73 10.23 1.85 -3.08
CA VAL A 73 10.98 0.58 -3.10
C VAL A 73 10.68 -0.23 -1.84
N THR A 74 10.58 0.40 -0.67
CA THR A 74 10.23 -0.29 0.58
C THR A 74 8.80 -0.85 0.56
N LEU A 75 7.86 -0.15 -0.06
CA LEU A 75 6.48 -0.62 -0.19
C LEU A 75 6.39 -1.80 -1.16
N ILE A 76 7.07 -1.74 -2.31
CA ILE A 76 7.15 -2.85 -3.26
C ILE A 76 7.83 -4.06 -2.59
N ALA A 77 8.94 -3.86 -1.88
CA ALA A 77 9.63 -4.94 -1.18
C ALA A 77 8.78 -5.56 -0.07
N ALA A 78 7.98 -4.76 0.64
CA ALA A 78 7.02 -5.26 1.63
C ALA A 78 5.93 -6.13 0.98
N VAL A 79 5.38 -5.70 -0.15
CA VAL A 79 4.37 -6.48 -0.89
C VAL A 79 4.96 -7.78 -1.43
N GLU A 80 6.17 -7.75 -1.99
CA GLU A 80 6.85 -8.94 -2.48
C GLU A 80 7.24 -9.90 -1.35
N ALA A 81 7.70 -9.38 -0.21
CA ALA A 81 7.97 -10.19 0.98
C ALA A 81 6.70 -10.87 1.50
N PHE A 82 5.56 -10.15 1.51
CA PHE A 82 4.28 -10.73 1.89
C PHE A 82 3.86 -11.85 0.95
N ARG A 83 3.95 -11.63 -0.37
CA ARG A 83 3.57 -12.63 -1.39
C ARG A 83 4.42 -13.90 -1.29
N THR A 84 5.74 -13.73 -1.23
CA THR A 84 6.71 -14.84 -1.25
C THR A 84 6.69 -15.66 0.04
N MET A 85 6.41 -15.06 1.19
CA MET A 85 6.46 -15.72 2.51
C MET A 85 5.08 -16.19 3.00
N GLY A 86 4.27 -16.71 2.08
CA GLY A 86 3.01 -17.39 2.41
C GLY A 86 1.74 -16.58 2.13
N GLY A 87 1.84 -15.33 1.70
CA GLY A 87 0.69 -14.50 1.33
C GLY A 87 -0.12 -15.06 0.15
N GLU A 88 0.53 -15.70 -0.82
CA GLU A 88 -0.19 -16.35 -1.94
C GLU A 88 -1.03 -17.53 -1.45
N SER A 89 -0.43 -18.40 -0.62
CA SER A 89 -1.12 -19.52 0.01
C SER A 89 -2.11 -19.11 1.12
N LEU A 90 -2.12 -17.83 1.51
CA LEU A 90 -3.04 -17.28 2.50
C LEU A 90 -4.42 -17.03 1.88
N TYR A 91 -4.47 -16.63 0.61
CA TYR A 91 -5.73 -16.31 -0.06
C TYR A 91 -6.68 -17.52 -0.07
N ASP A 92 -6.16 -18.71 -0.37
CA ASP A 92 -6.92 -19.97 -0.35
C ASP A 92 -7.43 -20.31 1.07
N GLU A 93 -6.65 -19.99 2.11
CA GLU A 93 -7.07 -20.23 3.49
C GLU A 93 -8.08 -19.20 3.99
N VAL A 94 -8.00 -17.96 3.50
CA VAL A 94 -8.98 -16.90 3.79
C VAL A 94 -10.33 -17.23 3.16
N GLU A 95 -10.34 -17.77 1.95
CA GLU A 95 -11.57 -18.25 1.31
C GLU A 95 -12.21 -19.38 2.14
N TYR A 96 -11.42 -20.36 2.57
CA TYR A 96 -11.88 -21.41 3.47
C TYR A 96 -12.41 -20.86 4.81
N LEU A 97 -11.69 -19.92 5.44
CA LEU A 97 -12.12 -19.27 6.68
C LEU A 97 -13.46 -18.56 6.53
N LYS A 98 -13.68 -17.88 5.39
CA LYS A 98 -14.95 -17.20 5.11
C LYS A 98 -16.13 -18.18 5.08
N GLU A 99 -15.93 -19.35 4.47
CA GLU A 99 -16.94 -20.42 4.47
C GLU A 99 -17.19 -20.94 5.89
N GLN A 100 -16.13 -21.21 6.66
CA GLN A 100 -16.26 -21.69 8.05
C GLN A 100 -16.96 -20.68 8.96
N VAL A 101 -16.72 -19.38 8.79
CA VAL A 101 -17.41 -18.32 9.54
C VAL A 101 -18.92 -18.39 9.33
N SER A 102 -19.40 -18.69 8.12
CA SER A 102 -20.83 -18.85 7.86
C SER A 102 -21.44 -20.05 8.60
N VAL A 103 -20.69 -21.14 8.74
CA VAL A 103 -21.10 -22.34 9.49
C VAL A 103 -21.18 -22.05 10.99
N VAL A 104 -20.16 -21.40 11.53
CA VAL A 104 -20.13 -20.95 12.93
C VAL A 104 -21.27 -19.97 13.21
N TRP A 105 -21.57 -19.06 12.28
CA TRP A 105 -22.67 -18.11 12.40
C TRP A 105 -24.03 -18.82 12.43
N ALA A 106 -24.25 -19.79 11.55
CA ALA A 106 -25.47 -20.60 11.55
C ALA A 106 -25.59 -21.49 12.82
N ALA A 107 -24.47 -21.95 13.38
CA ALA A 107 -24.47 -22.62 14.69
C ALA A 107 -24.78 -21.63 15.83
N ASN A 108 -24.27 -20.40 15.78
CA ASN A 108 -24.50 -19.37 16.78
C ASN A 108 -25.98 -18.95 16.83
N ILE A 109 -26.63 -18.77 15.68
CA ILE A 109 -28.08 -18.49 15.63
C ILE A 109 -28.90 -19.63 16.27
N ARG A 110 -28.47 -20.88 16.06
CA ARG A 110 -29.15 -22.04 16.67
C ARG A 110 -28.94 -22.09 18.18
N ASP A 111 -27.73 -21.79 18.65
CA ASP A 111 -27.41 -21.74 20.09
C ASP A 111 -28.13 -20.58 20.80
N GLU A 112 -28.34 -19.45 20.13
CA GLU A 112 -29.10 -18.30 20.66
C GLU A 112 -30.58 -18.59 20.92
N GLY A 113 -31.14 -19.64 20.31
CA GLY A 113 -32.53 -20.07 20.54
C GLY A 113 -32.70 -21.24 21.50
N LEU A 114 -31.61 -21.77 22.08
CA LEU A 114 -31.67 -22.86 23.04
C LEU A 114 -32.03 -22.32 24.44
N ASP A 115 -33.08 -22.93 24.99
CA ASP A 115 -33.59 -22.76 26.35
C ASP A 115 -33.68 -24.18 26.94
N ASP A 116 -32.55 -24.68 27.44
CA ASP A 116 -32.41 -26.07 27.89
C ASP A 116 -33.04 -26.28 29.27
N ASP A 117 -33.16 -25.22 30.07
CA ASP A 117 -33.81 -25.24 31.39
C ASP A 117 -35.32 -24.92 31.36
N LYS A 118 -35.84 -24.51 30.20
CA LYS A 118 -37.25 -24.20 29.92
C LYS A 118 -37.79 -23.10 30.83
N ASP A 119 -36.94 -22.16 31.21
CA ASP A 119 -37.36 -21.04 32.04
C ASP A 119 -37.96 -19.87 31.21
N GLY A 120 -37.90 -19.98 29.89
CA GLY A 120 -38.44 -19.01 28.94
C GLY A 120 -37.46 -17.91 28.54
N ILE A 121 -36.21 -17.97 28.99
CA ILE A 121 -35.11 -17.05 28.65
C ILE A 121 -33.98 -17.89 28.06
N ALA A 122 -33.42 -17.47 26.91
CA ALA A 122 -32.32 -18.21 26.29
C ALA A 122 -31.11 -18.30 27.25
N ASP A 123 -30.51 -19.49 27.39
CA ASP A 123 -29.37 -19.72 28.29
C ASP A 123 -28.21 -18.73 28.06
N VAL A 124 -28.10 -18.25 26.82
CA VAL A 124 -27.08 -17.33 26.33
C VAL A 124 -27.21 -15.96 27.00
N GLU A 125 -28.41 -15.54 27.39
CA GLU A 125 -28.69 -14.28 28.08
C GLU A 125 -28.49 -14.36 29.60
N GLN A 126 -28.44 -15.57 30.16
CA GLN A 126 -28.28 -15.79 31.60
C GLN A 126 -26.82 -15.93 32.04
N LEU A 127 -25.91 -16.10 31.07
CA LEU A 127 -24.49 -16.32 31.30
C LEU A 127 -23.74 -15.01 31.61
N SER A 128 -22.73 -15.11 32.49
CA SER A 128 -21.79 -14.01 32.71
C SER A 128 -20.98 -13.73 31.42
N THR A 129 -20.51 -12.50 31.22
CA THR A 129 -19.73 -12.11 30.03
C THR A 129 -18.50 -13.00 29.79
N THR A 130 -17.90 -13.52 30.86
CA THR A 130 -16.72 -14.39 30.83
C THR A 130 -17.07 -15.83 30.44
N ASP A 131 -18.25 -16.29 30.81
CA ASP A 131 -18.71 -17.65 30.51
C ASP A 131 -19.39 -17.72 29.13
N LEU A 132 -20.02 -16.61 28.71
CA LEU A 132 -20.47 -16.38 27.33
C LEU A 132 -19.32 -16.49 26.32
N THR A 133 -18.19 -15.86 26.60
CA THR A 133 -17.02 -15.92 25.71
C THR A 133 -16.47 -17.34 25.60
N LYS A 134 -16.42 -18.10 26.71
CA LYS A 134 -16.03 -19.52 26.68
C LYS A 134 -17.03 -20.37 25.88
N ARG A 135 -18.35 -20.18 26.09
CA ARG A 135 -19.39 -20.91 25.36
C ARG A 135 -19.32 -20.63 23.86
N LYS A 136 -19.19 -19.37 23.44
CA LYS A 136 -19.05 -19.00 22.01
C LYS A 136 -17.75 -19.51 21.38
N VAL A 137 -16.62 -19.51 22.12
CA VAL A 137 -15.36 -20.11 21.64
C VAL A 137 -15.49 -21.63 21.52
N SER A 138 -16.12 -22.29 22.50
CA SER A 138 -16.40 -23.73 22.45
C SER A 138 -17.30 -24.08 21.27
N LEU A 139 -18.36 -23.30 21.04
CA LEU A 139 -19.27 -23.44 19.91
C LEU A 139 -18.51 -23.32 18.59
N ALA A 140 -17.63 -22.32 18.46
CA ALA A 140 -16.79 -22.15 17.29
C ALA A 140 -15.86 -23.34 17.07
N MET A 141 -15.19 -23.87 18.11
CA MET A 141 -14.32 -25.05 17.97
C MET A 141 -15.07 -26.32 17.54
N VAL A 142 -16.30 -26.51 18.03
CA VAL A 142 -17.12 -27.69 17.70
C VAL A 142 -17.75 -27.58 16.32
N SER A 143 -18.05 -26.37 15.85
CA SER A 143 -18.70 -26.13 14.55
C SER A 143 -17.72 -26.05 13.37
N ILE A 144 -16.42 -25.87 13.62
CA ILE A 144 -15.38 -25.89 12.59
C ILE A 144 -15.08 -27.33 12.15
N VAL A 145 -15.08 -27.55 10.84
CA VAL A 145 -14.88 -28.90 10.25
C VAL A 145 -13.42 -29.37 10.39
N ASP A 146 -12.44 -28.50 10.13
CA ASP A 146 -11.01 -28.82 10.26
C ASP A 146 -10.25 -27.76 11.10
N PRO A 147 -10.10 -27.97 12.41
CA PRO A 147 -9.42 -27.01 13.29
C PRO A 147 -7.90 -26.88 12.99
N SER A 148 -7.27 -27.93 12.45
CA SER A 148 -5.85 -27.93 12.06
C SER A 148 -5.56 -26.94 10.92
N ARG A 149 -6.51 -26.80 9.98
CA ARG A 149 -6.40 -25.89 8.85
C ARG A 149 -6.52 -24.43 9.28
N VAL A 150 -7.42 -24.13 10.22
CA VAL A 150 -7.51 -22.80 10.85
C VAL A 150 -6.20 -22.42 11.55
N GLN A 151 -5.60 -23.37 12.29
CA GLN A 151 -4.30 -23.13 12.93
C GLN A 151 -3.19 -22.86 11.91
N THR A 152 -3.19 -23.59 10.79
CA THR A 152 -2.23 -23.39 9.70
C THR A 152 -2.43 -22.03 9.02
N ALA A 153 -3.67 -21.60 8.81
CA ALA A 153 -3.99 -20.28 8.25
C ALA A 153 -3.45 -19.15 9.14
N VAL A 154 -3.64 -19.25 10.46
CA VAL A 154 -3.08 -18.29 11.44
C VAL A 154 -1.55 -18.30 11.40
N GLY A 155 -0.93 -19.48 11.31
CA GLY A 155 0.51 -19.62 11.18
C GLY A 155 1.06 -18.95 9.91
N LYS A 156 0.39 -19.15 8.76
CA LYS A 156 0.72 -18.50 7.49
C LYS A 156 0.59 -16.98 7.56
N LEU A 157 -0.48 -16.47 8.19
CA LEU A 157 -0.69 -15.03 8.40
C LEU A 157 0.44 -14.42 9.23
N TRP A 158 0.81 -15.10 10.32
CA TRP A 158 1.88 -14.66 11.19
C TRP A 158 3.24 -14.66 10.49
N ALA A 159 3.54 -15.72 9.74
CA ALA A 159 4.77 -15.83 8.95
C ALA A 159 4.88 -14.71 7.91
N ALA A 160 3.82 -14.45 7.13
CA ALA A 160 3.78 -13.39 6.14
C ALA A 160 3.95 -12.00 6.79
N SER A 161 3.33 -11.78 7.95
CA SER A 161 3.46 -10.52 8.71
C SER A 161 4.90 -10.31 9.23
N LEU A 162 5.52 -11.36 9.75
CA LEU A 162 6.92 -11.32 10.20
C LEU A 162 7.89 -11.09 9.06
N ALA A 163 7.64 -11.68 7.88
CA ALA A 163 8.45 -11.46 6.69
C ALA A 163 8.45 -10.00 6.23
N VAL A 164 7.28 -9.34 6.26
CA VAL A 164 7.16 -7.91 5.97
C VAL A 164 7.95 -7.09 6.99
N LEU A 165 7.78 -7.37 8.28
CA LEU A 165 8.50 -6.66 9.35
C LEU A 165 10.02 -6.84 9.24
N ALA A 166 10.49 -8.05 8.92
CA ALA A 166 11.90 -8.35 8.72
C ALA A 166 12.46 -7.58 7.51
N THR A 167 11.73 -7.57 6.40
CA THR A 167 12.13 -6.86 5.17
C THR A 167 12.22 -5.36 5.40
N LEU A 168 11.23 -4.76 6.08
CA LEU A 168 11.24 -3.33 6.39
C LEU A 168 12.38 -2.95 7.35
N LYS A 169 12.65 -3.77 8.37
CA LYS A 169 13.78 -3.55 9.28
C LYS A 169 15.13 -3.64 8.56
N LEU A 170 15.28 -4.60 7.65
CA LEU A 170 16.50 -4.74 6.85
C LEU A 170 16.74 -3.52 5.95
N GLN A 171 15.70 -3.05 5.26
CA GLN A 171 15.76 -1.86 4.42
C GLN A 171 16.11 -0.60 5.23
N PHE A 172 15.48 -0.41 6.40
CA PHE A 172 15.81 0.70 7.29
C PHE A 172 17.27 0.67 7.76
N ALA A 173 17.76 -0.52 8.16
CA ALA A 173 19.15 -0.70 8.57
C ALA A 173 20.13 -0.41 7.42
N GLN A 174 19.82 -0.85 6.20
CA GLN A 174 20.63 -0.59 5.00
C GLN A 174 20.71 0.91 4.69
N VAL A 175 19.58 1.62 4.69
CA VAL A 175 19.54 3.07 4.43
C VAL A 175 20.34 3.84 5.48
N ALA A 176 20.20 3.50 6.77
CA ALA A 176 20.98 4.12 7.84
C ALA A 176 22.49 3.87 7.69
N ALA A 177 22.90 2.65 7.31
CA ALA A 177 24.29 2.31 7.07
C ALA A 177 24.88 3.09 5.89
N TYR A 178 24.15 3.22 4.79
CA TYR A 178 24.57 4.02 3.64
C TYR A 178 24.68 5.51 3.98
N ALA A 179 23.72 6.06 4.73
CA ALA A 179 23.76 7.45 5.17
C ALA A 179 25.00 7.73 6.04
N LEU A 180 25.31 6.84 6.99
CA LEU A 180 26.50 6.98 7.83
C LEU A 180 27.81 6.84 7.04
N ALA A 181 27.86 5.92 6.07
CA ALA A 181 29.02 5.74 5.21
C ALA A 181 29.28 6.99 4.35
N LEU A 182 28.25 7.55 3.73
CA LEU A 182 28.35 8.80 2.96
C LEU A 182 28.78 9.97 3.84
N ALA A 183 28.21 10.10 5.05
CA ALA A 183 28.62 11.13 6.01
C ALA A 183 30.10 10.98 6.42
N GLY A 184 30.59 9.74 6.53
CA GLY A 184 32.00 9.45 6.78
C GLY A 184 32.92 9.88 5.63
N MET A 185 32.50 9.65 4.37
CA MET A 185 33.27 10.05 3.19
C MET A 185 33.30 11.56 2.95
N LEU A 186 32.28 12.28 3.44
CA LEU A 186 32.16 13.74 3.33
C LEU A 186 32.92 14.52 4.41
N LYS A 187 33.54 13.85 5.40
CA LYS A 187 34.49 14.51 6.29
C LYS A 187 35.73 14.86 5.48
N PHE A 188 35.84 16.13 5.08
CA PHE A 188 37.09 16.70 4.57
C PHE A 188 38.20 16.51 5.62
N PRO A 189 39.46 16.26 5.20
CA PRO A 189 40.57 16.23 6.13
C PRO A 189 40.60 17.58 6.86
N VAL A 190 40.32 17.53 8.16
CA VAL A 190 40.50 18.67 9.05
C VAL A 190 41.99 19.00 9.00
N VAL A 191 42.33 20.15 8.43
CA VAL A 191 43.64 20.78 8.61
C VAL A 191 43.73 21.28 10.04
#